data_AF-A0AAV4JXG6-F1
#
_entry.id   AF-A0AAV4JXG6-F1
#
_cell.length_a   1.000
_cell.length_b   1.000
_cell.length_c   1.000
_cell.angle_alpha   90.00
_cell.angle_beta   90.00
_cell.angle_gamma   90.00
#
_symmetry.space_group_name_H-M   'P 1'
#
loop_
_entity.id
_entity.type
_entity.pdbx_description
1 polymer ?
#
loop_
_entity_poly.entity_id
_entity_poly.type
_entity_poly.pdbx_seq_one_letter_code
_entity_poly.pdbx_strand_id
1 'polypeptide(L)'
;MEVVNFCNIANGGCDHKCEHSEDGPVCSCRKGFTLQADGQTCIDNDECAGNHCCDQVCNNNQGGYTCTCQTGFLLDLEGCHCDVVVVVVVVVVVVEVVIVVVVVVVVVVVVVVVVVVVVV
;
A
#
# COMPACT_ATOMS: atom_id res chain seq x y z
N MET A 1 -32.36 35.94 7.31
CA MET A 1 -32.05 35.51 5.94
C MET A 1 -31.71 34.05 6.03
N GLU A 2 -32.41 33.18 5.30
CA GLU A 2 -32.13 31.74 5.36
C GLU A 2 -30.85 31.45 4.60
N VAL A 3 -29.91 30.75 5.25
CA VAL A 3 -28.64 30.36 4.64
C VAL A 3 -28.94 29.16 3.75
N VAL A 4 -29.02 29.41 2.44
CA VAL A 4 -29.29 28.34 1.46
C VAL A 4 -28.05 27.46 1.38
N ASN A 5 -28.20 26.19 1.70
CA ASN A 5 -27.10 25.24 1.57
C ASN A 5 -26.93 24.81 0.11
N PHE A 6 -26.01 25.48 -0.59
CA PHE A 6 -25.64 25.18 -1.97
C PHE A 6 -25.11 23.77 -2.18
N CYS A 7 -24.54 23.11 -1.15
CA CYS A 7 -24.06 21.73 -1.27
C CYS A 7 -25.21 20.73 -1.53
N ASN A 8 -26.45 21.08 -1.12
CA ASN A 8 -27.62 20.25 -1.42
C ASN A 8 -28.09 20.37 -2.88
N ILE A 9 -27.50 21.28 -3.65
CA ILE A 9 -27.85 21.55 -5.05
C ILE A 9 -26.61 21.30 -5.89
N ALA A 10 -26.59 20.17 -6.62
CA ALA A 10 -25.47 19.78 -7.47
C ALA A 10 -24.09 19.83 -6.76
N ASN A 11 -24.04 19.46 -5.48
CA ASN A 11 -22.83 19.50 -4.64
C ASN A 11 -22.16 20.88 -4.59
N GLY A 12 -22.92 21.97 -4.76
CA GLY A 12 -22.38 23.33 -4.83
C GLY A 12 -21.47 23.56 -6.04
N GLY A 13 -21.51 22.69 -7.05
CA GLY A 13 -20.57 22.69 -8.19
C GLY A 13 -19.23 22.01 -7.90
N CYS A 14 -19.00 21.51 -6.68
CA CYS A 14 -17.76 20.85 -6.31
C CYS A 14 -17.64 19.45 -6.91
N ASP A 15 -16.43 19.11 -7.38
CA ASP A 15 -16.16 17.79 -7.96
C ASP A 15 -16.14 16.67 -6.89
N HIS A 16 -15.54 16.94 -5.73
CA HIS A 16 -15.37 15.95 -4.67
C HIS A 16 -16.17 16.23 -3.40
N LYS A 17 -15.74 17.20 -2.59
CA LYS A 17 -16.38 17.51 -1.30
C LYS A 17 -16.83 18.95 -1.29
N CYS A 18 -18.04 19.19 -0.80
CA CYS A 18 -18.60 20.52 -0.58
C CYS A 18 -18.82 20.75 0.91
N GLU A 19 -18.39 21.90 1.38
CA GLU A 19 -18.65 22.40 2.72
C GLU A 19 -19.49 23.67 2.63
N HIS A 20 -20.53 23.76 3.47
CA HIS A 20 -21.41 24.91 3.49
C HIS A 20 -20.77 26.06 4.27
N SER A 21 -20.67 27.23 3.65
CA SER A 21 -20.23 28.48 4.29
C SER A 21 -21.21 29.63 3.99
N GLU A 22 -21.15 30.68 4.82
CA GLU A 22 -21.96 31.90 4.63
C GLU A 22 -21.56 32.67 3.36
N ASP A 23 -20.30 32.53 2.93
CA ASP A 23 -19.75 33.16 1.72
C ASP A 23 -19.96 32.32 0.43
N GLY A 24 -20.65 31.18 0.53
CA GLY A 24 -20.90 30.25 -0.59
C GLY A 24 -20.40 28.82 -0.34
N PRO A 25 -20.52 27.91 -1.33
CA PRO A 25 -19.97 26.56 -1.22
C PRO A 25 -18.44 26.59 -1.23
N VAL A 26 -17.81 25.90 -0.28
CA VAL A 26 -16.36 25.72 -0.21
C VAL A 26 -16.02 24.30 -0.66
N CYS A 27 -15.30 24.17 -1.77
CA CYS A 27 -14.92 22.87 -2.30
C CYS A 27 -13.58 22.39 -1.75
N SER A 28 -13.45 21.09 -1.54
CA SER A 28 -12.18 20.43 -1.23
C SER A 28 -12.03 19.11 -1.97
N CYS A 29 -10.79 18.72 -2.23
CA CYS A 29 -10.46 17.51 -2.96
C CYS A 29 -10.16 16.33 -2.01
N ARG A 30 -10.34 15.11 -2.51
CA ARG A 30 -9.88 13.90 -1.82
C ARG A 30 -8.35 13.86 -1.80
N LYS A 31 -7.77 13.02 -0.94
CA LYS A 31 -6.34 12.76 -0.94
C LYS A 31 -5.90 12.28 -2.34
N GLY A 32 -4.75 12.77 -2.81
CA GLY A 32 -4.23 12.46 -4.16
C GLY A 32 -4.73 13.42 -5.25
N PHE A 33 -5.43 14.50 -4.89
CA PHE A 33 -5.93 15.48 -5.86
C PHE A 33 -5.66 16.91 -5.39
N THR A 34 -5.52 17.83 -6.34
CA THR A 34 -5.37 19.26 -6.11
C THR A 34 -6.55 20.04 -6.67
N LEU A 35 -7.07 20.97 -5.87
CA LEU A 35 -8.14 21.88 -6.26
C LEU A 35 -7.60 22.91 -7.27
N GLN A 36 -8.30 23.07 -8.38
CA GLN A 36 -7.93 24.02 -9.42
C GLN A 36 -8.31 25.46 -9.05
N ALA A 37 -7.81 26.41 -9.85
CA ALA A 37 -8.04 27.84 -9.67
C ALA A 37 -9.51 28.26 -9.81
N ASP A 38 -10.36 27.40 -10.41
CA ASP A 38 -11.81 27.60 -10.47
C ASP A 38 -12.52 27.35 -9.13
N GLY A 39 -11.79 26.85 -8.13
CA GLY A 39 -12.28 26.54 -6.80
C GLY A 39 -13.26 25.37 -6.74
N GLN A 40 -13.40 24.56 -7.80
CA GLN A 40 -14.42 23.52 -7.91
C GLN A 40 -13.88 22.19 -8.44
N THR A 41 -13.00 22.22 -9.44
CA THR A 41 -12.50 21.00 -10.09
C THR A 41 -11.29 20.42 -9.37
N CYS A 42 -11.22 19.09 -9.28
CA CYS A 42 -10.13 18.38 -8.66
C CYS A 42 -9.34 17.63 -9.74
N ILE A 43 -8.05 17.94 -9.86
CA ILE A 43 -7.15 17.22 -10.77
C ILE A 43 -6.32 16.23 -9.96
N ASP A 44 -6.19 15.03 -10.50
CA ASP A 44 -5.36 13.96 -9.94
C ASP A 44 -3.89 14.38 -9.90
N ASN A 45 -3.22 14.06 -8.81
CA ASN A 45 -1.82 14.34 -8.64
C ASN A 45 -1.02 13.22 -9.27
N ASP A 46 -0.33 13.49 -10.37
CA ASP A 46 0.55 12.49 -10.97
C ASP A 46 1.82 12.31 -10.13
N GLU A 47 1.79 11.37 -9.20
CA GLU A 47 2.95 11.07 -8.37
C GLU A 47 4.09 10.43 -9.17
N CYS A 48 3.79 9.80 -10.32
CA CYS A 48 4.80 9.23 -11.20
C CYS A 48 5.60 10.29 -11.98
N ALA A 49 5.04 11.47 -12.20
CA ALA A 49 5.76 12.63 -12.72
C ALA A 49 6.57 13.38 -11.64
N GLY A 50 6.34 13.05 -10.37
CA GLY A 50 6.97 13.66 -9.21
C GLY A 50 7.97 12.75 -8.51
N ASN A 51 8.03 12.90 -7.17
CA ASN A 51 8.86 12.05 -6.33
C ASN A 51 8.02 10.89 -5.78
N HIS A 52 8.28 9.68 -6.28
CA HIS A 52 7.62 8.45 -5.86
C HIS A 52 8.63 7.44 -5.31
N CYS A 53 8.15 6.41 -4.61
CA CYS A 53 9.00 5.37 -4.04
C CYS A 53 9.25 4.17 -4.97
N CYS A 54 8.57 4.08 -6.12
CA CYS A 54 8.71 2.92 -7.01
C CYS A 54 10.14 2.76 -7.54
N ASP A 55 10.74 1.59 -7.35
CA ASP A 55 12.06 1.26 -7.89
C ASP A 55 12.10 1.14 -9.42
N GLN A 56 11.01 0.60 -10.00
CA GLN A 56 10.99 0.19 -11.40
C GLN A 56 9.87 0.91 -12.16
N VAL A 57 8.66 0.35 -12.15
CA VAL A 57 7.55 0.86 -12.96
C VAL A 57 6.53 1.53 -12.04
N CYS A 58 6.30 2.83 -12.24
CA CYS A 58 5.24 3.58 -11.60
C CYS A 58 4.03 3.68 -12.54
N ASN A 59 2.84 3.38 -12.04
CA ASN A 59 1.59 3.57 -12.76
C ASN A 59 0.73 4.57 -12.00
N ASN A 60 0.46 5.73 -12.60
CA ASN A 60 -0.40 6.75 -12.02
C ASN A 60 -1.86 6.33 -12.17
N ASN A 61 -2.60 6.31 -11.06
CA ASN A 61 -4.01 5.98 -11.04
C ASN A 61 -4.79 7.16 -10.44
N GLN A 62 -6.11 7.17 -10.60
CA GLN A 62 -6.91 8.25 -10.02
C GLN A 62 -6.95 8.14 -8.48
N GLY A 63 -6.40 9.13 -7.79
CA GLY A 63 -6.30 9.24 -6.34
C GLY A 63 -5.02 8.66 -5.73
N GLY A 64 -4.05 8.28 -6.54
CA GLY A 64 -2.74 7.78 -6.12
C GLY A 64 -2.09 6.87 -7.15
N TYR A 65 -0.95 6.28 -6.82
CA TYR A 65 -0.17 5.47 -7.77
C TYR A 65 0.06 4.04 -7.28
N THR A 66 0.39 3.16 -8.22
CA THR A 66 0.80 1.77 -7.91
C THR A 66 2.13 1.44 -8.57
N CYS A 67 3.05 0.89 -7.78
CA CYS A 67 4.31 0.37 -8.28
C CYS A 67 4.16 -1.06 -8.80
N THR A 68 4.87 -1.39 -9.87
CA THR A 68 4.96 -2.74 -10.42
C THR A 68 6.40 -3.06 -10.78
N CYS A 69 6.74 -4.36 -10.75
CA CYS A 69 8.07 -4.82 -11.08
C CYS A 69 8.10 -5.48 -12.46
N GLN A 70 9.25 -5.39 -13.12
CA GLN A 70 9.51 -6.06 -14.38
C GLN A 70 9.58 -7.58 -14.18
N THR A 71 9.51 -8.31 -15.28
CA THR A 71 9.58 -9.78 -15.27
C THR A 71 10.85 -10.26 -14.57
N GLY A 72 10.69 -11.21 -13.63
CA GLY A 72 11.81 -11.73 -12.83
C GLY A 72 12.01 -11.01 -11.49
N PHE A 73 11.15 -10.06 -11.14
CA PHE A 73 11.12 -9.37 -9.85
C PHE A 73 9.74 -9.48 -9.18
N LEU A 74 9.71 -9.32 -7.86
CA LEU A 74 8.52 -9.29 -7.01
C LEU A 74 8.51 -7.98 -6.24
N LEU A 75 7.32 -7.39 -6.12
CA LEU A 75 7.12 -6.20 -5.30
C LEU A 75 7.14 -6.58 -3.83
N ASP A 76 7.81 -5.77 -3.01
CA ASP A 76 7.87 -5.94 -1.57
C ASP A 76 6.52 -5.65 -0.87
N LEU A 77 6.49 -5.81 0.46
CA LEU A 77 5.30 -5.56 1.28
C LEU A 77 4.99 -4.07 1.46
N GLU A 78 5.98 -3.19 1.32
CA GLU A 78 5.79 -1.74 1.39
C GLU A 78 5.23 -1.18 0.08
N GLY A 79 5.30 -1.95 -1.00
CA GLY A 79 4.79 -1.60 -2.31
C GLY A 79 5.70 -0.66 -3.09
N CYS A 80 6.99 -0.58 -2.73
CA CYS A 80 7.94 0.39 -3.29
C CYS A 80 9.15 -0.30 -3.92
N HIS A 81 9.66 -1.36 -3.30
CA HIS A 81 10.90 -2.02 -3.71
C HIS A 81 10.65 -3.29 -4.54
N CYS A 82 11.55 -3.58 -5.47
CA CYS A 82 11.47 -4.75 -6.35
C CYS A 82 12.62 -5.73 -6.09
N ASP A 83 12.29 -6.87 -5.48
CA ASP A 83 13.24 -7.94 -5.18
C ASP A 83 13.31 -8.97 -6.30
N VAL A 84 14.51 -9.50 -6.59
CA VAL A 84 14.68 -10.51 -7.63
C VAL A 84 13.98 -11.82 -7.21
N VAL A 85 13.18 -12.41 -8.10
CA VAL A 85 12.44 -13.67 -7.85
C VAL A 85 13.38 -14.77 -7.36
N VAL A 86 14.58 -14.93 -7.95
CA VAL A 86 15.52 -15.97 -7.51
C VAL A 86 16.04 -15.74 -6.10
N VAL A 87 16.21 -14.47 -5.68
CA VAL A 87 16.62 -14.14 -4.31
C VAL A 87 15.49 -14.47 -3.35
N VAL A 88 14.26 -14.07 -3.67
CA VAL A 88 13.07 -14.41 -2.85
C VAL A 88 12.90 -15.93 -2.73
N VAL A 89 12.99 -16.67 -3.84
CA VAL A 89 12.89 -18.13 -3.84
C VAL A 89 14.03 -18.77 -3.05
N VAL A 90 15.26 -18.30 -3.20
CA VAL A 90 16.40 -18.80 -2.42
C VAL A 90 16.20 -18.52 -0.93
N VAL A 91 15.76 -17.33 -0.54
CA VAL A 91 15.50 -16.99 0.86
C VAL A 91 14.39 -17.88 1.42
N VAL A 92 13.27 -18.05 0.70
CA VAL A 92 12.18 -18.93 1.14
C VAL A 92 12.64 -20.37 1.29
N VAL A 93 13.38 -20.91 0.31
CA VAL A 93 13.93 -22.27 0.36
C VAL A 93 14.91 -22.42 1.52
N VAL A 94 15.79 -21.44 1.75
CA VAL A 94 16.73 -21.45 2.87
C VAL A 94 15.98 -21.41 4.21
N VAL A 95 14.97 -20.56 4.35
CA VAL A 95 14.15 -20.46 5.56
C VAL A 95 13.41 -21.78 5.84
N GLU A 96 12.74 -22.35 4.85
CA GLU A 96 12.07 -23.65 4.97
C GLU A 96 13.05 -24.76 5.38
N VAL A 97 14.22 -24.85 4.73
CA VAL A 97 15.26 -25.83 5.06
C VAL A 97 15.77 -25.64 6.49
N VAL A 98 16.05 -24.40 6.91
CA VAL A 98 16.50 -24.10 8.26
C VAL A 98 15.44 -24.49 9.29
N ILE A 99 14.17 -24.18 9.04
CA ILE A 99 13.06 -24.57 9.91
C ILE A 99 13.00 -26.09 10.05
N VAL A 100 13.06 -26.82 8.94
CA VAL A 100 13.04 -28.29 8.95
C VAL A 100 14.22 -28.84 9.76
N VAL A 101 15.43 -28.33 9.54
CA VAL A 101 16.63 -28.76 10.28
C VAL A 101 16.45 -28.53 11.79
N VAL A 102 15.97 -27.34 12.19
CA VAL A 102 15.72 -27.01 13.59
C VAL A 102 14.68 -27.95 14.21
N VAL A 103 13.57 -28.18 13.51
CA VAL A 103 12.50 -29.09 13.99
C VAL A 103 13.03 -30.51 14.15
N VAL A 104 13.79 -31.03 13.18
CA VAL A 104 14.39 -32.37 13.27
C VAL A 104 15.34 -32.46 14.46
N VAL A 105 16.21 -31.48 14.66
CA VAL A 105 17.13 -31.44 15.80
C VAL A 105 16.35 -31.46 17.12
N VAL A 106 15.32 -30.63 17.25
CA VAL A 106 14.47 -30.57 18.45
C VAL A 106 13.79 -31.92 18.70
N VAL A 107 13.20 -32.54 17.67
CA VAL A 107 12.55 -33.84 17.78
C VAL A 107 13.54 -34.92 18.22
N VAL A 108 14.74 -34.97 17.61
CA VAL A 108 15.79 -35.93 17.97
C VAL A 108 16.20 -35.73 19.43
N VAL A 109 16.43 -34.49 19.86
CA VAL A 109 16.78 -34.19 21.25
C VAL A 109 15.68 -34.65 22.20
N VAL A 110 14.41 -34.36 21.91
CA VAL A 110 13.28 -34.78 22.73
C VAL A 110 13.20 -36.30 22.81
N VAL A 111 13.33 -37.01 21.68
CA VAL A 111 13.30 -38.48 21.64
C VAL A 111 14.44 -39.06 22.47
N VAL A 112 15.66 -38.55 22.32
CA VAL A 112 16.83 -39.00 23.10
C VAL A 112 16.59 -38.79 24.59
N VAL A 113 16.10 -37.61 24.99
CA VAL A 113 15.79 -37.31 26.40
C VAL A 113 14.74 -38.26 26.94
N VAL A 114 13.65 -38.48 26.21
CA VAL A 114 12.57 -39.40 26.62
C VAL A 114 13.10 -40.83 26.76
N VAL A 115 13.87 -41.32 25.79
CA VAL A 115 14.46 -42.66 25.83
C VAL A 115 15.39 -42.81 27.03
N VAL A 116 16.28 -41.85 27.28
CA VAL A 116 17.20 -41.88 28.43
C VAL A 116 16.43 -41.87 29.75
N VAL A 117 15.38 -41.06 29.87
CA VAL A 117 14.58 -40.95 31.11
C VAL A 117 13.69 -42.18 31.35
N VAL A 118 13.25 -42.88 30.29
CA VAL A 118 12.38 -44.06 30.42
C VAL A 118 13.17 -45.36 30.58
N VAL A 119 14.41 -45.41 30.07
CA VAL A 119 15.26 -46.63 30.08
C VAL A 119 16.22 -46.65 31.28
N VAL A 120 16.41 -45.53 31.99
CA VAL A 120 17.18 -45.42 33.25
C VAL A 120 16.22 -45.34 34.44
#